data_AF-A0A382BGH4-F1
#
_entry.id   AF-A0A382BGH4-F1
#
_cell.length_a   1.000
_cell.length_b   1.000
_cell.length_c   1.000
_cell.angle_alpha   90.00
_cell.angle_beta   90.00
_cell.angle_gamma   90.00
#
_symmetry.space_group_name_H-M   'P 1'
#
loop_
_entity.id
_entity.type
_entity.pdbx_description
1 polymer ?
#
loop_
_entity_poly.entity_id
_entity_poly.type
_entity_poly.pdbx_seq_one_letter_code
_entity_poly.pdbx_strand_id
1 'polypeptide(L)'
;MRSMTSLQGCVPAVLSALLSRQPHSPAKVLFAWRAAVGDAISSATTVNLTSGGTLEVRTTTQHWRKELQRSKPVILGRLQTMLGKGRVSRLAVSAPGEGRTRRRPSATPKPSSEM
;
A
#
# COMPACT_ATOMS: atom_id res chain seq x y z
N MET A 1 -0.16 -4.96 42.20
CA MET A 1 0.14 -6.13 41.34
C MET A 1 0.62 -5.59 40.00
N ARG A 2 1.90 -5.75 39.65
CA ARG A 2 2.47 -5.23 38.38
C ARG A 2 2.15 -6.23 37.26
N SER A 3 1.27 -5.84 36.35
CA SER A 3 1.00 -6.64 35.14
C SER A 3 2.26 -6.65 34.26
N MET A 4 2.85 -7.83 34.08
CA MET A 4 3.91 -8.05 33.10
C MET A 4 3.30 -8.00 31.70
N THR A 5 3.45 -6.86 31.03
CA THR A 5 3.03 -6.72 29.65
C THR A 5 3.96 -7.54 28.76
N SER A 6 3.40 -8.50 28.02
CA SER A 6 4.14 -9.31 27.06
C SER A 6 4.88 -8.40 26.07
N LEU A 7 6.13 -8.73 25.71
CA LEU A 7 6.91 -8.00 24.71
C LEU A 7 6.13 -7.84 23.40
N GLN A 8 5.27 -8.80 23.05
CA GLN A 8 4.42 -8.71 21.86
C GLN A 8 3.37 -7.59 21.91
N GLY A 9 2.97 -7.15 23.11
CA GLY A 9 2.05 -6.02 23.32
C GLY A 9 2.75 -4.68 23.55
N CYS A 10 3.98 -4.69 24.07
CA CYS A 10 4.79 -3.47 24.27
C CYS A 10 5.40 -2.95 22.97
N VAL A 11 5.82 -3.86 22.08
CA VAL A 11 6.50 -3.50 20.84
C VAL A 11 5.63 -2.58 19.96
N PRO A 12 4.33 -2.84 19.70
CA PRO A 12 3.52 -1.95 18.87
C PRO A 12 3.37 -0.53 19.44
N ALA A 13 3.21 -0.39 20.76
CA ALA A 13 2.95 0.90 21.40
C ALA A 13 4.21 1.78 21.46
N VAL A 14 5.35 1.21 21.86
CA VAL A 14 6.63 1.92 21.92
C VAL A 14 7.11 2.28 20.50
N LEU A 15 6.93 1.36 19.56
CA LEU A 15 7.27 1.57 18.16
C LEU A 15 6.39 2.65 17.53
N SER A 16 5.09 2.68 17.82
CA SER A 16 4.19 3.77 17.38
C SER A 16 4.64 5.14 17.92
N ALA A 17 5.02 5.22 19.20
CA ALA A 17 5.50 6.46 19.82
C ALA A 17 6.84 6.94 19.22
N LEU A 18 7.78 6.03 18.96
CA LEU A 18 9.08 6.33 18.37
C LEU A 18 8.95 6.75 16.90
N LEU A 19 8.13 6.02 16.15
CA LEU A 19 7.82 6.34 14.77
C LEU A 19 7.21 7.74 14.70
N SER A 20 6.21 8.07 15.54
CA SER A 20 5.49 9.36 15.52
C SER A 20 6.38 10.60 15.66
N ARG A 21 7.57 10.46 16.28
CA ARG A 21 8.52 11.56 16.54
C ARG A 21 9.55 11.79 15.43
N GLN A 22 9.64 10.91 14.43
CA GLN A 22 10.61 11.06 13.35
C GLN A 22 10.03 11.83 12.15
N PRO A 23 10.84 12.68 11.48
CA PRO A 23 10.49 13.30 10.21
C PRO A 23 10.06 12.21 9.22
N HIS A 24 9.04 12.48 8.42
CA HIS A 24 8.27 11.48 7.68
C HIS A 24 9.07 10.88 6.53
N SER A 25 9.99 9.97 6.86
CA SER A 25 10.82 9.27 5.90
C SER A 25 10.04 8.11 5.25
N PRO A 26 10.27 7.84 3.95
CA PRO A 26 9.73 6.65 3.28
C PRO A 26 10.03 5.34 4.03
N ALA A 27 11.17 5.27 4.72
CA ALA A 27 11.58 4.11 5.52
C ALA A 27 10.59 3.80 6.65
N LYS A 28 10.00 4.81 7.28
CA LYS A 28 9.00 4.67 8.35
C LYS A 28 7.71 3.99 7.86
N VAL A 29 7.25 4.41 6.68
CA VAL A 29 6.06 3.86 6.02
C VAL A 29 6.32 2.42 5.59
N LEU A 30 7.50 2.16 5.03
CA LEU A 30 7.91 0.83 4.61
C LEU A 30 8.02 -0.14 5.79
N PHE A 31 8.53 0.32 6.93
CA PHE A 31 8.60 -0.48 8.15
C PHE A 31 7.20 -0.79 8.73
N ALA A 32 6.31 0.21 8.83
CA ALA A 32 4.94 -0.03 9.29
C ALA A 32 4.15 -0.94 8.33
N TRP A 33 4.39 -0.81 7.03
CA TRP A 33 3.87 -1.73 6.03
C TRP A 33 4.35 -3.16 6.29
N ARG A 34 5.67 -3.38 6.37
CA ARG A 34 6.27 -4.69 6.69
C ARG A 34 5.67 -5.32 7.93
N ALA A 35 5.50 -4.56 9.00
CA ALA A 35 4.91 -5.05 10.24
C ALA A 35 3.42 -5.42 10.09
N ALA A 36 2.66 -4.70 9.25
CA ALA A 36 1.24 -4.96 9.03
C ALA A 36 0.97 -6.18 8.14
N VAL A 37 1.80 -6.38 7.10
CA VAL A 37 1.59 -7.41 6.05
C VAL A 37 2.56 -8.59 6.10
N GLY A 38 3.68 -8.47 6.78
CA GLY A 38 4.76 -9.47 6.79
C GLY A 38 5.75 -9.35 5.62
N ASP A 39 6.89 -10.02 5.74
CA ASP A 39 8.00 -9.88 4.79
C ASP A 39 7.68 -10.39 3.38
N ALA A 40 6.90 -11.46 3.24
CA ALA A 40 6.53 -12.02 1.93
C ALA A 40 5.71 -11.04 1.07
N ILE A 41 4.77 -10.32 1.69
CA ILE A 41 3.96 -9.32 0.99
C ILE A 41 4.79 -8.06 0.76
N SER A 42 5.60 -7.66 1.73
CA SER A 42 6.43 -6.47 1.58
C SER A 42 7.50 -6.59 0.51
N SER A 43 8.08 -7.77 0.28
CA SER A 43 9.06 -7.96 -0.79
C SER A 43 8.42 -7.92 -2.17
N ALA A 44 7.16 -8.35 -2.28
CA ALA A 44 6.37 -8.30 -3.50
C ALA A 44 5.64 -6.96 -3.73
N THR A 45 5.89 -5.94 -2.89
CA THR A 45 5.20 -4.65 -2.97
C THR A 45 6.11 -3.45 -2.79
N THR A 46 5.79 -2.37 -3.49
CA THR A 46 6.38 -1.05 -3.30
C THR A 46 5.32 -0.12 -2.74
N VAL A 47 5.63 0.58 -1.65
CA VAL A 47 4.67 1.46 -0.97
C VAL A 47 5.11 2.91 -0.97
N ASN A 48 4.16 3.82 -1.16
CA ASN A 48 4.38 5.25 -1.07
C ASN A 48 3.21 5.92 -0.35
N LEU A 49 3.49 6.75 0.64
CA LEU A 49 2.45 7.50 1.36
C LEU A 49 2.35 8.91 0.79
N THR A 50 1.20 9.24 0.23
CA THR A 50 0.90 10.59 -0.25
C THR A 50 0.56 11.53 0.91
N SER A 51 0.81 12.83 0.72
CA SER A 51 0.45 13.86 1.72
C SER A 51 -1.04 13.92 2.04
N GLY A 52 -1.90 13.39 1.16
CA GLY A 52 -3.36 13.26 1.36
C GLY A 52 -3.78 12.03 2.18
N GLY A 53 -2.83 11.30 2.78
CA GLY A 53 -3.12 10.14 3.63
C GLY A 53 -3.54 8.88 2.86
N THR A 54 -3.28 8.82 1.55
CA THR A 54 -3.46 7.60 0.76
C THR A 54 -2.15 6.85 0.66
N LEU A 55 -2.13 5.61 1.12
CA LEU A 55 -1.03 4.68 0.92
C LEU A 55 -1.19 3.99 -0.44
N GLU A 56 -0.33 4.34 -1.38
CA GLU A 56 -0.22 3.70 -2.67
C GLU A 56 0.62 2.43 -2.53
N VAL A 57 0.07 1.30 -2.95
CA VAL A 57 0.72 -0.01 -2.91
C VAL A 57 0.79 -0.53 -4.33
N ARG A 58 2.00 -0.63 -4.88
CA ARG A 58 2.26 -1.29 -6.16
C ARG A 58 2.70 -2.72 -5.90
N THR A 59 1.96 -3.66 -6.45
CA THR A 59 2.24 -5.10 -6.36
C THR A 59 3.05 -5.55 -7.56
N THR A 60 3.81 -6.63 -7.46
CA THR A 60 4.52 -7.24 -8.59
C THR A 60 3.59 -8.05 -9.51
N THR A 61 2.47 -8.56 -9.01
CA THR A 61 1.58 -9.47 -9.77
C THR A 61 0.10 -9.25 -9.41
N GLN A 62 -0.79 -9.55 -10.37
CA GLN A 62 -2.25 -9.48 -10.18
C GLN A 62 -2.77 -10.40 -9.06
N HIS A 63 -2.11 -11.53 -8.81
CA HIS A 63 -2.42 -12.42 -7.69
C HIS A 63 -2.33 -11.68 -6.35
N TRP A 64 -1.19 -11.03 -6.10
CA TRP A 64 -0.98 -10.21 -4.91
C TRP A 64 -1.98 -9.06 -4.81
N ARG A 65 -2.35 -8.42 -5.93
CA ARG A 65 -3.40 -7.40 -5.92
C ARG A 65 -4.74 -7.94 -5.41
N LYS A 66 -5.18 -9.11 -5.88
CA LYS A 66 -6.45 -9.70 -5.42
C LYS A 66 -6.40 -9.99 -3.91
N GLU A 67 -5.29 -10.55 -3.45
CA GLU A 67 -5.09 -10.87 -2.04
C GLU A 67 -5.06 -9.63 -1.15
N LEU A 68 -4.35 -8.59 -1.59
CA LEU A 68 -4.29 -7.30 -0.90
C LEU A 68 -5.62 -6.55 -0.91
N GLN A 69 -6.42 -6.69 -1.97
CA GLN A 69 -7.76 -6.10 -2.01
C GLN A 69 -8.72 -6.80 -1.03
N ARG A 70 -8.63 -8.13 -0.89
CA ARG A 70 -9.39 -8.88 0.13
C ARG A 70 -8.98 -8.50 1.54
N SER A 71 -7.67 -8.40 1.78
CA SER A 71 -7.10 -8.09 3.10
C SER A 71 -7.05 -6.60 3.42
N LYS A 72 -7.51 -5.74 2.50
CA LYS A 72 -7.49 -4.28 2.61
C LYS A 72 -8.03 -3.73 3.94
N PRO A 73 -9.23 -4.11 4.43
CA PRO A 73 -9.76 -3.53 5.67
C PRO A 73 -8.92 -3.91 6.90
N VAL A 74 -8.40 -5.13 6.94
CA VAL A 74 -7.55 -5.62 8.04
C VAL A 74 -6.21 -4.88 8.05
N ILE A 75 -5.57 -4.76 6.89
CA ILE A 75 -4.28 -4.08 6.74
C ILE A 75 -4.42 -2.60 7.07
N LEU A 76 -5.48 -1.95 6.59
CA LEU A 76 -5.76 -0.54 6.89
C LEU A 76 -5.93 -0.31 8.40
N GLY A 77 -6.69 -1.18 9.09
CA GLY A 77 -6.86 -1.08 10.54
C GLY A 77 -5.54 -1.20 11.30
N ARG A 78 -4.67 -2.15 10.92
CA ARG A 78 -3.33 -2.30 11.50
C ARG A 78 -2.46 -1.07 11.28
N LEU A 79 -2.43 -0.55 10.03
CA LEU A 79 -1.68 0.65 9.69
C LEU A 79 -2.18 1.88 10.46
N GLN A 80 -3.49 2.02 10.64
CA GLN A 80 -4.07 3.10 11.42
C GLN A 80 -3.72 3.00 12.91
N THR A 81 -3.64 1.79 13.48
CA THR A 81 -3.18 1.60 14.86
C THR A 81 -1.69 1.95 15.01
N MET A 82 -0.86 1.63 14.02
CA MET A 82 0.59 1.86 14.08
C MET A 82 0.99 3.31 13.76
N LEU A 83 0.40 3.90 12.72
CA LEU A 83 0.74 5.23 12.19
C LEU A 83 -0.22 6.32 12.66
N GLY A 84 -1.38 5.97 13.23
CA GLY A 84 -2.44 6.89 13.62
C GLY A 84 -3.51 7.05 12.54
N LYS A 85 -4.78 7.08 12.97
CA LYS A 85 -5.98 7.17 12.10
C LYS A 85 -5.98 8.36 11.15
N GLY A 86 -5.37 9.49 11.54
CA GLY A 86 -5.29 10.69 10.71
C GLY A 86 -4.23 10.66 9.61
N ARG A 87 -3.35 9.65 9.59
CA ARG A 87 -2.21 9.60 8.66
C ARG A 87 -2.42 8.68 7.47
N VAL A 88 -3.16 7.59 7.67
CA VAL A 88 -3.50 6.63 6.60
C VAL A 88 -5.02 6.47 6.56
N SER A 89 -5.62 7.24 5.68
CA SER A 89 -7.06 7.30 5.47
C SER A 89 -7.52 6.31 4.41
N ARG A 90 -6.63 5.98 3.45
CA ARG A 90 -6.99 5.15 2.30
C ARG A 90 -5.83 4.29 1.84
N LEU A 91 -6.17 3.14 1.27
CA LEU A 91 -5.20 2.21 0.68
C LEU A 91 -5.57 1.97 -0.79
N ALA A 92 -4.64 2.29 -1.68
CA ALA A 92 -4.80 2.17 -3.12
C ALA A 92 -3.84 1.10 -3.67
N VAL A 93 -4.38 -0.06 -4.06
CA VAL A 93 -3.57 -1.17 -4.59
C VAL A 93 -3.60 -1.19 -6.11
N SER A 94 -2.42 -1.10 -6.70
CA SER A 94 -2.16 -1.21 -8.13
C SER A 94 -1.29 -2.45 -8.40
N ALA A 95 -1.45 -3.06 -9.57
CA ALA A 95 -0.55 -4.07 -10.10
C ALA A 95 -0.03 -3.57 -11.46
N PRO A 96 1.13 -4.05 -11.94
CA PRO A 96 1.48 -3.88 -13.34
C PRO A 96 0.28 -4.35 -14.16
N GLY A 97 -0.22 -3.44 -14.99
CA GLY A 97 -1.27 -3.77 -15.92
C GLY A 97 -0.72 -4.86 -16.82
N GLU A 98 -1.34 -6.03 -16.79
CA GLU A 98 -1.35 -6.86 -17.99
C GLU A 98 -1.86 -5.93 -19.09
N GLY A 99 -0.98 -5.64 -20.05
CA GLY A 99 -1.08 -4.48 -20.92
C GLY A 99 -2.48 -4.35 -21.51
N ARG A 100 -3.31 -3.49 -20.91
CA ARG A 100 -4.30 -2.79 -21.71
C ARG A 100 -3.50 -1.80 -22.51
N THR A 101 -2.91 -2.29 -23.60
CA THR A 101 -2.62 -1.50 -24.77
C THR A 101 -3.84 -0.61 -24.93
N ARG A 102 -3.65 0.69 -24.69
CA ARG A 102 -4.62 1.72 -25.03
C ARG A 102 -4.95 1.43 -26.49
N ARG A 103 -6.10 0.80 -26.73
CA ARG A 103 -6.60 0.49 -28.06
C ARG A 103 -6.92 1.86 -28.65
N ARG A 104 -5.91 2.51 -29.23
CA ARG A 104 -6.11 3.64 -30.13
C ARG A 104 -7.09 3.11 -31.18
N PRO A 105 -8.27 3.74 -31.37
CA PRO A 105 -9.07 3.43 -32.53
C PRO A 105 -8.16 3.71 -33.73
N SER A 106 -7.73 2.66 -34.41
CA SER A 106 -7.08 2.76 -35.70
C SER A 106 -8.02 3.56 -36.58
N ALA A 107 -7.60 4.78 -36.93
CA ALA A 107 -8.25 5.54 -37.97
C ALA A 107 -8.33 4.63 -39.20
N THR A 108 -9.56 4.32 -39.60
CA THR A 108 -9.89 3.53 -40.78
C THR A 108 -9.23 4.19 -41.98
N PRO A 109 -8.57 3.46 -42.89
CA PRO A 109 -8.21 4.03 -44.18
C PRO A 109 -9.52 4.23 -44.95
N LYS A 110 -9.82 5.48 -45.33
CA LYS A 110 -10.89 5.74 -46.30
C LYS A 110 -10.45 5.16 -47.65
N PRO A 111 -11.29 4.37 -48.33
CA PRO A 111 -11.02 3.90 -49.67
C PRO A 111 -11.23 5.01 -50.71
N SER A 112 -10.61 4.78 -51.87
CA SER A 112 -10.61 5.55 -53.12
C SER A 112 -11.85 6.41 -53.43
N SER A 113 -11.59 7.58 -54.03
CA SER A 113 -12.08 8.00 -55.36
C SER A 113 -11.35 9.31 -55.72
N GLU A 114 -10.47 9.32 -56.73
CA GLU A 114 -10.78 9.43 -58.17
C GLU A 114 -11.04 10.88 -58.58
N MET A 115 -9.99 11.54 -59.12
CA MET A 115 -10.01 12.49 -60.25
C MET A 115 -8.57 12.89 -60.62
#